data_AF-A0A7C2WZT4-F1
#
_entry.id   AF-A0A7C2WZT4-F1
#
_cell.length_a   1.000
_cell.length_b   1.000
_cell.length_c   1.000
_cell.angle_alpha   90.00
_cell.angle_beta   90.00
_cell.angle_gamma   90.00
#
_symmetry.space_group_name_H-M   'P 1'
#
loop_
_entity.id
_entity.type
_entity.pdbx_description
1 polymer ?
#
loop_
_entity_poly.entity_id
_entity_poly.type
_entity_poly.pdbx_seq_one_letter_code
_entity_poly.pdbx_strand_id
1 'polypeptide(L)'
;MTQSRFSPKFVAGIMVALFFGIALYLRIFLPYDQIFSADWIKLVGTDSYYHMRIIDNLVHNFPRLNSIDPYMLYPSGMPIGSFSFFDYLLAGIIWLVGLGSPTQHTVDMVGVYFPAVLGTLSIIPVYFIGKVLFNRWVGVLAAGLITLSPGEFLARSILGRADHHCAEVLFTTIAMLFLILAVKIARERQLNLDHLKHRDWGIITKPLIYSLLAGIFLGLYLLTWLGALLFVFIIFLYLIIQFIIDHVKQKSTDYLCLVGTVTFLIALIVFAPLFQQKVYLTSLIIALLTPIVLSTVSRLITSQKLKPAYYPLSLMGLGLAGLAILYFISPSLLSSMLERFSVIMPVGARLTILEAEPFLFPGGDFSFLIAWLNFATGFFLSFVSLGILIYFVIKQGEADRTLFIVWSLVILAATLSMRRFAYYFAINVALLTGYFSWLVLQFAGFKETAAEPVQIPEKMKKKTKQKKSRKGGFNLTGSRANM
;
A
#
# COMPACT_ATOMS: atom_id res chain seq x y z
N MET A 1 6.00 22.52 34.00
CA MET A 1 6.32 21.46 33.02
C MET A 1 7.77 21.61 32.63
N THR A 2 8.63 20.75 33.17
CA THR A 2 10.07 20.68 32.86
C THR A 2 10.28 20.55 31.35
N GLN A 3 10.98 21.50 30.75
CA GLN A 3 11.39 21.40 29.34
C GLN A 3 12.21 20.10 29.18
N SER A 4 11.70 19.12 28.42
CA SER A 4 12.45 17.89 28.20
C SER A 4 13.75 18.23 27.49
N ARG A 5 14.88 17.73 28.01
CA ARG A 5 16.22 17.96 27.42
C ARG A 5 16.36 17.44 25.98
N PHE A 6 15.40 16.65 25.51
CA PHE A 6 15.42 16.02 24.20
C PHE A 6 14.25 16.48 23.33
N SER A 7 14.53 16.72 22.04
CA SER A 7 13.49 17.06 21.06
C SER A 7 12.53 15.88 20.84
N PRO A 8 11.22 16.11 20.65
CA PRO A 8 10.26 15.05 20.37
C PRO A 8 10.58 14.21 19.13
N LYS A 9 11.32 14.77 18.17
CA LYS A 9 11.82 14.05 16.99
C LYS A 9 12.88 13.01 17.37
N PHE A 10 13.81 13.41 18.24
CA PHE A 10 14.88 12.54 18.71
C PHE A 10 14.33 11.40 19.56
N VAL A 11 13.40 11.69 20.47
CA VAL A 11 12.73 10.66 21.29
C VAL A 11 11.99 9.66 20.42
N ALA A 12 11.21 10.11 19.44
CA ALA A 12 10.53 9.20 18.50
C ALA A 12 11.53 8.34 17.71
N GLY A 13 12.66 8.90 17.30
CA GLY A 13 13.73 8.16 16.62
C GLY A 13 14.30 7.03 17.49
N ILE A 14 14.60 7.32 18.76
CA ILE A 14 15.06 6.31 19.73
C ILE A 14 14.00 5.22 19.93
N MET A 15 12.73 5.59 20.09
CA MET A 15 11.66 4.62 20.30
C MET A 15 11.48 3.69 19.10
N VAL A 16 11.50 4.24 17.88
CA VAL A 16 11.41 3.43 16.65
C VAL A 16 12.63 2.52 16.50
N ALA A 17 13.84 3.01 16.82
CA ALA A 17 15.05 2.18 16.83
C ALA A 17 14.99 1.06 17.88
N LEU A 18 14.45 1.35 19.08
CA LEU A 18 14.22 0.35 20.11
C LEU A 18 13.22 -0.72 19.64
N PHE A 19 12.09 -0.31 19.04
CA PHE A 19 11.11 -1.24 18.47
C PHE A 19 11.71 -2.08 17.34
N PHE A 20 12.57 -1.49 16.51
CA PHE A 20 13.31 -2.23 15.49
C PHE A 20 14.22 -3.32 16.11
N GLY A 21 14.95 -3.00 17.17
CA GLY A 21 15.77 -3.97 17.91
C GLY A 21 14.94 -5.07 18.57
N ILE A 22 13.82 -4.72 19.21
CA ILE A 22 12.87 -5.68 19.80
C ILE A 22 12.29 -6.60 18.72
N ALA A 23 11.92 -6.05 17.56
CA ALA A 23 11.38 -6.83 16.46
C ALA A 23 12.37 -7.87 15.91
N LEU A 24 13.65 -7.52 15.81
CA LEU A 24 14.71 -8.46 15.45
C LEU A 24 14.87 -9.53 16.53
N TYR A 25 14.91 -9.15 17.80
CA TYR A 25 14.99 -10.09 18.91
C TYR A 25 13.85 -11.10 18.87
N LEU A 26 12.59 -10.64 18.74
CA LEU A 26 11.42 -11.52 18.67
C LEU A 26 11.46 -12.46 17.47
N ARG A 27 11.95 -12.01 16.32
CA ARG A 27 11.98 -12.78 15.06
C ARG A 27 13.15 -13.74 14.96
N ILE A 28 14.28 -13.43 15.62
CA ILE A 28 15.54 -14.16 15.49
C ILE A 28 15.82 -15.00 16.73
N PHE A 29 15.84 -14.38 17.92
CA PHE A 29 16.30 -15.03 19.14
C PHE A 29 15.33 -16.10 19.62
N LEU A 30 14.03 -15.80 19.64
CA LEU A 30 13.01 -16.74 20.15
C LEU A 30 12.94 -18.07 19.37
N PRO A 31 12.96 -18.09 18.01
CA PRO A 31 12.97 -19.35 17.27
C PRO A 31 14.36 -19.95 17.06
N TYR A 32 15.44 -19.33 17.54
CA TYR A 32 16.82 -19.66 17.14
C TYR A 32 17.15 -21.15 17.24
N ASP A 33 16.92 -21.76 18.41
CA ASP A 33 17.25 -23.17 18.67
C ASP A 33 16.34 -24.16 17.91
N GLN A 34 15.21 -23.69 17.38
CA GLN A 34 14.33 -24.49 16.52
C GLN A 34 14.77 -24.49 15.05
N ILE A 35 15.47 -23.43 14.63
CA ILE A 35 15.97 -23.25 13.27
C ILE A 35 17.40 -23.79 13.15
N PHE A 36 18.27 -23.44 14.09
CA PHE A 36 19.65 -23.92 14.14
C PHE A 36 19.73 -25.12 15.08
N SER A 37 19.56 -26.31 14.52
CA SER A 37 19.78 -27.56 15.24
C SER A 37 21.24 -28.02 15.09
N ALA A 38 21.69 -28.96 15.91
CA ALA A 38 23.09 -29.39 15.97
C ALA A 38 23.68 -29.80 14.61
N ASP A 39 22.87 -30.40 13.74
CA ASP A 39 23.34 -31.01 12.49
C ASP A 39 22.82 -30.32 11.21
N TRP A 40 21.80 -29.44 11.31
CA TRP A 40 21.19 -28.81 10.13
C TRP A 40 20.35 -27.57 10.43
N ILE A 41 20.13 -26.77 9.39
CA ILE A 41 19.27 -25.60 9.38
C ILE A 41 17.85 -26.03 8.99
N LYS A 42 16.91 -25.88 9.91
CA LYS A 42 15.49 -26.23 9.73
C LYS A 42 14.67 -25.01 9.31
N LEU A 43 14.34 -24.92 8.03
CA LEU A 43 13.42 -23.90 7.52
C LEU A 43 11.98 -24.18 7.99
N VAL A 44 11.17 -23.12 8.07
CA VAL A 44 9.81 -23.19 8.60
C VAL A 44 8.79 -23.22 7.46
N GLY A 45 7.99 -24.29 7.40
CA GLY A 45 6.97 -24.47 6.37
C GLY A 45 7.55 -24.93 5.03
N THR A 46 6.70 -25.57 4.23
CA THR A 46 7.08 -26.21 2.97
C THR A 46 7.58 -25.21 1.92
N ASP A 47 6.93 -24.06 1.84
CA ASP A 47 7.20 -23.05 0.81
C ASP A 47 8.61 -22.46 0.95
N SER A 48 9.11 -22.35 2.19
CA SER A 48 10.46 -21.87 2.45
C SER A 48 11.54 -22.80 1.90
N TYR A 49 11.34 -24.11 1.95
CA TYR A 49 12.27 -25.06 1.31
C TYR A 49 12.23 -24.93 -0.21
N TYR A 50 11.05 -24.72 -0.78
CA TYR A 50 10.91 -24.55 -2.22
C TYR A 50 11.61 -23.27 -2.70
N HIS A 51 11.35 -22.14 -2.04
CA HIS A 51 12.04 -20.88 -2.34
C HIS A 51 13.56 -21.02 -2.21
N MET A 52 14.07 -21.59 -1.11
CA MET A 52 15.51 -21.77 -0.94
C MET A 52 16.14 -22.66 -2.00
N ARG A 53 15.43 -23.67 -2.49
CA ARG A 53 15.89 -24.49 -3.61
C ARG A 53 15.99 -23.69 -4.92
N ILE A 54 14.98 -22.87 -5.22
CA ILE A 54 15.01 -21.99 -6.40
C ILE A 54 16.14 -20.98 -6.30
N ILE A 55 16.32 -20.39 -5.12
CA ILE A 55 17.40 -19.43 -4.82
C ILE A 55 18.77 -20.08 -4.96
N ASP A 56 18.96 -21.29 -4.43
CA ASP A 56 20.22 -22.02 -4.53
C ASP A 56 20.62 -22.23 -6.00
N ASN A 57 19.67 -22.65 -6.83
CA ASN A 57 19.92 -22.76 -8.26
C ASN A 57 20.20 -21.40 -8.93
N LEU A 58 19.42 -20.37 -8.58
CA LEU A 58 19.54 -19.04 -9.16
C LEU A 58 20.87 -18.36 -8.81
N VAL A 59 21.36 -18.54 -7.59
CA VAL A 59 22.62 -17.96 -7.12
C VAL A 59 23.81 -18.50 -7.93
N HIS A 60 23.83 -19.81 -8.20
CA HIS A 60 24.88 -20.44 -9.02
C HIS A 60 24.83 -20.03 -10.49
N ASN A 61 23.65 -19.68 -11.00
CA ASN A 61 23.42 -19.34 -12.40
C ASN A 61 23.12 -17.84 -12.60
N PHE A 62 23.40 -17.00 -11.60
CA PHE A 62 22.91 -15.62 -11.56
C PHE A 62 23.38 -14.82 -12.78
N PRO A 63 22.51 -14.06 -13.47
CA PRO A 63 21.10 -13.75 -13.14
C PRO A 63 20.07 -14.62 -13.88
N ARG A 64 20.41 -15.84 -14.31
CA ARG A 64 19.52 -16.70 -15.13
C ARG A 64 18.73 -17.67 -14.25
N LEU A 65 17.41 -17.49 -14.20
CA LEU A 65 16.48 -18.43 -13.57
C LEU A 65 15.96 -19.45 -14.59
N ASN A 66 15.86 -20.72 -14.18
CA ASN A 66 15.25 -21.75 -15.03
C ASN A 66 13.79 -21.43 -15.33
N SER A 67 13.32 -21.80 -16.52
CA SER A 67 11.90 -21.65 -16.90
C SER A 67 11.03 -22.80 -16.36
N ILE A 68 11.63 -23.98 -16.16
CA ILE A 68 10.97 -25.18 -15.68
C ILE A 68 11.82 -25.80 -14.57
N ASP A 69 11.12 -26.29 -13.58
CA ASP A 69 11.63 -27.09 -12.50
C ASP A 69 11.31 -28.58 -12.76
N PRO A 70 12.29 -29.39 -13.20
CA PRO A 70 12.06 -30.80 -13.53
C PRO A 70 11.89 -31.70 -12.29
N TYR A 71 12.23 -31.22 -11.09
CA TYR A 71 12.11 -32.01 -9.86
C TYR A 71 10.73 -31.86 -9.19
N MET A 72 9.89 -30.95 -9.68
CA MET A 72 8.51 -30.78 -9.25
C MET A 72 7.54 -31.47 -10.22
N LEU A 73 6.45 -32.07 -9.72
CA LEU A 73 5.41 -32.71 -10.54
C LEU A 73 5.97 -33.74 -11.54
N TYR A 74 6.56 -34.81 -11.02
CA TYR A 74 7.01 -35.94 -11.85
C TYR A 74 5.84 -36.56 -12.64
N PRO A 75 6.00 -36.89 -13.93
CA PRO A 75 7.24 -36.80 -14.74
C PRO A 75 7.38 -35.50 -15.55
N SER A 76 6.41 -34.58 -15.50
CA SER A 76 6.32 -33.45 -16.44
C SER A 76 7.18 -32.24 -16.07
N GLY A 77 7.57 -32.09 -14.80
CA GLY A 77 8.13 -30.84 -14.31
C GLY A 77 7.03 -29.82 -13.96
N MET A 78 7.42 -28.73 -13.29
CA MET A 78 6.57 -27.58 -13.02
C MET A 78 7.20 -26.31 -13.61
N PRO A 79 6.47 -25.50 -14.39
CA PRO A 79 6.96 -24.19 -14.79
C PRO A 79 7.24 -23.32 -13.56
N ILE A 80 8.43 -22.70 -13.51
CA ILE A 80 8.73 -21.73 -12.46
C ILE A 80 7.94 -20.47 -12.80
N GLY A 81 6.99 -20.13 -11.92
CA GLY A 81 6.07 -19.02 -12.15
C GLY A 81 6.82 -17.70 -12.28
N SER A 82 6.33 -16.81 -13.12
CA SER A 82 6.97 -15.51 -13.41
C SER A 82 6.95 -14.50 -12.23
N PHE A 83 6.48 -14.90 -11.05
CA PHE A 83 6.42 -14.08 -9.82
C PHE A 83 7.63 -14.36 -8.91
N SER A 84 8.85 -14.26 -9.44
CA SER A 84 10.07 -14.66 -8.74
C SER A 84 10.86 -13.48 -8.16
N PHE A 85 10.26 -12.29 -8.01
CA PHE A 85 11.03 -11.12 -7.56
C PHE A 85 11.63 -11.32 -6.15
N PHE A 86 10.92 -12.02 -5.26
CA PHE A 86 11.47 -12.39 -3.96
C PHE A 86 12.75 -13.22 -4.11
N ASP A 87 12.74 -14.24 -4.97
CA ASP A 87 13.87 -15.12 -5.22
C ASP A 87 15.05 -14.34 -5.83
N TYR A 88 14.79 -13.46 -6.80
CA TYR A 88 15.80 -12.58 -7.39
C TYR A 88 16.40 -11.60 -6.39
N LEU A 89 15.57 -11.02 -5.52
CA LEU A 89 16.03 -10.09 -4.50
C LEU A 89 16.95 -10.79 -3.50
N LEU A 90 16.53 -11.96 -2.99
CA LEU A 90 17.32 -12.73 -2.05
C LEU A 90 18.60 -13.27 -2.70
N ALA A 91 18.50 -13.88 -3.89
CA ALA A 91 19.67 -14.35 -4.65
C ALA A 91 20.65 -13.22 -4.96
N GLY A 92 20.16 -12.04 -5.34
CA GLY A 92 20.99 -10.86 -5.59
C GLY A 92 21.71 -10.38 -4.33
N ILE A 93 21.06 -10.39 -3.16
CA ILE A 93 21.70 -10.05 -1.88
C ILE A 93 22.75 -11.10 -1.52
N ILE A 94 22.45 -12.40 -1.67
CA ILE A 94 23.41 -13.48 -1.44
C ILE A 94 24.63 -13.32 -2.35
N TRP A 95 24.41 -13.06 -3.63
CA TRP A 95 25.47 -12.84 -4.61
C TRP A 95 26.34 -11.64 -4.25
N LEU A 96 25.74 -10.52 -3.82
CA LEU A 96 26.47 -9.34 -3.34
C LEU A 96 27.27 -9.62 -2.05
N VAL A 97 26.69 -10.30 -1.06
CA VAL A 97 27.36 -10.68 0.19
C VAL A 97 28.52 -11.65 -0.07
N GLY A 98 28.34 -12.59 -1.00
CA GLY A 98 29.38 -13.51 -1.45
C GLY A 98 30.36 -12.92 -2.47
N LEU A 99 30.29 -11.62 -2.77
CA LEU A 99 31.14 -10.92 -3.75
C LEU A 99 31.19 -11.62 -5.13
N GLY A 100 30.07 -12.20 -5.53
CA GLY A 100 29.89 -12.93 -6.78
C GLY A 100 30.23 -14.42 -6.75
N SER A 101 30.74 -14.94 -5.63
CA SER A 101 30.99 -16.38 -5.42
C SER A 101 30.56 -16.81 -4.00
N PRO A 102 29.25 -16.79 -3.70
CA PRO A 102 28.73 -17.18 -2.39
C PRO A 102 28.93 -18.68 -2.13
N THR A 103 29.31 -19.01 -0.90
CA THR A 103 29.38 -20.41 -0.43
C THR A 103 27.99 -20.92 -0.04
N GLN A 104 27.80 -22.23 0.08
CA GLN A 104 26.53 -22.80 0.58
C GLN A 104 26.15 -22.21 1.95
N HIS A 105 27.11 -22.10 2.86
CA HIS A 105 26.90 -21.48 4.16
C HIS A 105 26.41 -20.03 4.03
N THR A 106 26.91 -19.27 3.05
CA THR A 106 26.42 -17.90 2.77
C THR A 106 24.97 -17.91 2.29
N VAL A 107 24.63 -18.80 1.36
CA VAL A 107 23.26 -18.97 0.84
C VAL A 107 22.30 -19.28 2.00
N ASP A 108 22.63 -20.28 2.81
CA ASP A 108 21.78 -20.76 3.89
C ASP A 108 21.60 -19.68 4.97
N MET A 109 22.70 -19.06 5.42
CA MET A 109 22.62 -18.06 6.49
C MET A 109 21.87 -16.81 6.03
N VAL A 110 22.18 -16.26 4.86
CA VAL A 110 21.45 -15.07 4.39
C VAL A 110 19.97 -15.41 4.16
N GLY A 111 19.67 -16.57 3.55
CA GLY A 111 18.31 -17.03 3.31
C GLY A 111 17.47 -17.17 4.58
N VAL A 112 18.05 -17.72 5.64
CA VAL A 112 17.38 -17.92 6.94
C VAL A 112 17.05 -16.61 7.64
N TYR A 113 17.96 -15.63 7.61
CA TYR A 113 17.79 -14.35 8.29
C TYR A 113 16.97 -13.32 7.48
N PHE A 114 16.91 -13.46 6.16
CA PHE A 114 16.30 -12.48 5.27
C PHE A 114 14.84 -12.11 5.62
N PRO A 115 13.94 -13.06 5.92
CA PRO A 115 12.55 -12.75 6.26
C PRO A 115 12.40 -11.94 7.55
N ALA A 116 13.23 -12.23 8.55
CA ALA A 116 13.26 -11.49 9.80
C ALA A 116 13.67 -10.03 9.59
N VAL A 117 14.63 -9.78 8.70
CA VAL A 117 15.05 -8.44 8.32
C VAL A 117 13.92 -7.71 7.57
N LEU A 118 13.31 -8.32 6.55
CA LEU A 118 12.21 -7.69 5.80
C LEU A 118 10.99 -7.38 6.66
N GLY A 119 10.59 -8.32 7.54
CA GLY A 119 9.50 -8.11 8.49
C GLY A 119 9.78 -6.94 9.43
N THR A 120 11.02 -6.82 9.92
CA THR A 120 11.44 -5.71 10.79
C THR A 120 11.47 -4.38 10.03
N LEU A 121 11.93 -4.37 8.78
CA LEU A 121 11.93 -3.16 7.93
C LEU A 121 10.54 -2.58 7.72
N SER A 122 9.49 -3.40 7.81
CA SER A 122 8.09 -2.94 7.67
C SER A 122 7.66 -1.98 8.78
N ILE A 123 8.35 -1.95 9.92
CA ILE A 123 8.07 -1.02 11.04
C ILE A 123 8.30 0.44 10.63
N ILE A 124 9.30 0.68 9.78
CA ILE A 124 9.69 2.02 9.35
C ILE A 124 8.56 2.70 8.55
N PRO A 125 8.02 2.12 7.47
CA PRO A 125 6.93 2.76 6.75
C PRO A 125 5.65 2.84 7.61
N VAL A 126 5.38 1.90 8.53
CA VAL A 126 4.25 2.03 9.48
C VAL A 126 4.36 3.29 10.34
N TYR A 127 5.53 3.56 10.91
CA TYR A 127 5.78 4.80 11.66
C TYR A 127 5.47 6.04 10.80
N PHE A 128 5.99 6.07 9.56
CA PHE A 128 5.79 7.22 8.69
C PHE A 128 4.33 7.37 8.24
N ILE A 129 3.59 6.28 8.01
CA ILE A 129 2.15 6.35 7.68
C ILE A 129 1.38 6.95 8.85
N GLY A 130 1.56 6.43 10.07
CA GLY A 130 0.88 6.95 11.26
C GLY A 130 1.21 8.42 11.52
N LYS A 131 2.48 8.79 11.30
CA LYS A 131 2.95 10.19 11.39
C LYS A 131 2.28 11.10 10.37
N VAL A 132 2.14 10.64 9.13
CA VAL A 132 1.61 11.45 8.03
C VAL A 132 0.09 11.59 8.14
N LEU A 133 -0.64 10.54 8.47
CA LEU A 133 -2.11 10.57 8.56
C LEU A 133 -2.61 11.32 9.81
N PHE A 134 -1.86 11.22 10.91
CA PHE A 134 -2.27 11.75 12.20
C PHE A 134 -1.17 12.64 12.80
N ASN A 135 -0.23 12.06 13.54
CA ASN A 135 0.88 12.77 14.15
C ASN A 135 2.02 11.81 14.54
N ARG A 136 3.14 12.37 14.98
CA ARG A 136 4.36 11.62 15.30
C ARG A 136 4.12 10.49 16.30
N TRP A 137 3.35 10.75 17.35
CA TRP A 137 3.14 9.77 18.43
C TRP A 137 2.22 8.63 17.99
N VAL A 138 1.23 8.90 17.13
CA VAL A 138 0.48 7.81 16.47
C VAL A 138 1.40 6.92 15.65
N GLY A 139 2.35 7.50 14.92
CA GLY A 139 3.39 6.74 14.22
C GLY A 139 4.22 5.86 15.17
N VAL A 140 4.67 6.41 16.30
CA VAL A 140 5.44 5.66 17.31
C VAL A 140 4.62 4.52 17.90
N LEU A 141 3.36 4.79 18.29
CA LEU A 141 2.45 3.79 18.85
C LEU A 141 2.18 2.67 17.83
N ALA A 142 1.89 3.02 16.58
CA ALA A 142 1.68 2.04 15.51
C ALA A 142 2.93 1.18 15.26
N ALA A 143 4.14 1.78 15.28
CA ALA A 143 5.41 1.07 15.16
C ALA A 143 5.64 0.08 16.32
N GLY A 144 5.31 0.47 17.55
CA GLY A 144 5.38 -0.43 18.71
C GLY A 144 4.35 -1.57 18.61
N LEU A 145 3.12 -1.26 18.19
CA LEU A 145 2.07 -2.26 18.04
C LEU A 145 2.37 -3.28 16.94
N ILE A 146 2.87 -2.87 15.78
CA ILE A 146 3.24 -3.83 14.72
C ILE A 146 4.45 -4.69 15.11
N THR A 147 5.36 -4.15 15.93
CA THR A 147 6.52 -4.87 16.46
C THR A 147 6.10 -6.04 17.33
N LEU A 148 5.09 -5.81 18.17
CA LEU A 148 4.56 -6.77 19.15
C LEU A 148 3.37 -7.59 18.60
N SER A 149 2.90 -7.30 17.39
CA SER A 149 1.74 -7.98 16.81
C SER A 149 2.03 -9.47 16.65
N PRO A 150 1.21 -10.36 17.24
CA PRO A 150 1.31 -11.79 17.00
C PRO A 150 0.71 -12.16 15.64
N GLY A 151 0.44 -13.45 15.42
CA GLY A 151 -0.34 -13.91 14.28
C GLY A 151 0.44 -14.13 12.99
N GLU A 152 -0.30 -14.12 11.88
CA GLU A 152 0.20 -14.42 10.54
C GLU A 152 1.36 -13.49 10.14
N PHE A 153 1.35 -12.22 10.52
CA PHE A 153 2.45 -11.30 10.19
C PHE A 153 3.77 -11.71 10.86
N LEU A 154 3.75 -12.00 12.16
CA LEU A 154 4.94 -12.46 12.86
C LEU A 154 5.36 -13.85 12.35
N ALA A 155 4.42 -14.80 12.29
CA ALA A 155 4.68 -16.18 11.87
C ALA A 155 5.24 -16.31 10.44
N ARG A 156 4.92 -15.36 9.56
CA ARG A 156 5.42 -15.27 8.18
C ARG A 156 6.68 -14.40 8.02
N SER A 157 7.23 -13.88 9.13
CA SER A 157 8.44 -13.05 9.13
C SER A 157 9.45 -13.43 10.21
N ILE A 158 9.34 -14.64 10.79
CA ILE A 158 10.36 -15.18 11.70
C ILE A 158 11.56 -15.73 10.93
N LEU A 159 12.66 -15.94 11.65
CA LEU A 159 13.84 -16.67 11.21
C LEU A 159 13.46 -18.01 10.56
N GLY A 160 14.09 -18.34 9.43
CA GLY A 160 13.88 -19.59 8.72
C GLY A 160 12.61 -19.66 7.87
N ARG A 161 11.75 -18.63 7.88
CA ARG A 161 10.56 -18.53 7.01
C ARG A 161 10.89 -17.85 5.69
N ALA A 162 11.76 -18.45 4.89
CA ALA A 162 12.25 -17.93 3.61
C ALA A 162 11.15 -17.88 2.52
N ASP A 163 10.18 -16.99 2.68
CA ASP A 163 8.99 -16.91 1.86
C ASP A 163 8.58 -15.45 1.60
N HIS A 164 7.87 -15.22 0.50
CA HIS A 164 7.61 -13.91 -0.09
C HIS A 164 6.65 -13.01 0.70
N HIS A 165 5.87 -13.57 1.63
CA HIS A 165 4.88 -12.85 2.44
C HIS A 165 5.43 -11.62 3.19
N CYS A 166 6.66 -11.68 3.70
CA CYS A 166 7.28 -10.53 4.37
C CYS A 166 7.63 -9.39 3.39
N ALA A 167 8.04 -9.74 2.17
CA ALA A 167 8.32 -8.79 1.09
C ALA A 167 7.03 -8.16 0.56
N GLU A 168 5.97 -8.94 0.43
CA GLU A 168 4.62 -8.45 0.10
C GLU A 168 4.18 -7.33 1.05
N VAL A 169 4.23 -7.56 2.36
CA VAL A 169 3.84 -6.55 3.37
C VAL A 169 4.74 -5.32 3.29
N LEU A 170 6.05 -5.51 3.15
CA LEU A 170 7.00 -4.41 3.07
C LEU A 170 6.71 -3.52 1.84
N PHE A 171 6.64 -4.11 0.64
CA PHE A 171 6.47 -3.35 -0.60
C PHE A 171 5.10 -2.68 -0.67
N THR A 172 4.04 -3.36 -0.25
CA THR A 172 2.70 -2.76 -0.22
C THR A 172 2.61 -1.64 0.80
N THR A 173 3.19 -1.79 1.99
CA THR A 173 3.21 -0.73 3.01
C THR A 173 4.01 0.48 2.53
N ILE A 174 5.16 0.28 1.87
CA ILE A 174 5.94 1.38 1.27
C ILE A 174 5.17 2.05 0.12
N ALA A 175 4.53 1.27 -0.75
CA ALA A 175 3.71 1.80 -1.84
C ALA A 175 2.57 2.67 -1.29
N MET A 176 1.87 2.20 -0.26
CA MET A 176 0.80 2.95 0.40
C MET A 176 1.32 4.20 1.11
N LEU A 177 2.48 4.14 1.78
CA LEU A 177 3.13 5.32 2.38
C LEU A 177 3.36 6.42 1.34
N PHE A 178 3.99 6.06 0.21
CA PHE A 178 4.28 7.04 -0.82
C PHE A 178 3.03 7.53 -1.54
N LEU A 179 2.02 6.69 -1.73
CA LEU A 179 0.74 7.11 -2.30
C LEU A 179 0.01 8.09 -1.37
N ILE A 180 -0.02 7.82 -0.05
CA ILE A 180 -0.58 8.73 0.96
C ILE A 180 0.16 10.08 0.92
N LEU A 181 1.49 10.06 0.90
CA LEU A 181 2.30 11.29 0.78
C LEU A 181 2.02 12.05 -0.51
N ALA A 182 1.91 11.35 -1.64
CA ALA A 182 1.62 11.94 -2.94
C ALA A 182 0.26 12.65 -2.93
N VAL A 183 -0.80 11.96 -2.50
CA VAL A 183 -2.16 12.48 -2.39
C VAL A 183 -2.20 13.69 -1.45
N LYS A 184 -1.65 13.53 -0.24
CA LYS A 184 -1.67 14.59 0.78
C LYS A 184 -1.00 15.87 0.28
N ILE A 185 0.23 15.75 -0.22
CA ILE A 185 1.03 16.91 -0.63
C ILE A 185 0.48 17.53 -1.92
N ALA A 186 -0.01 16.72 -2.86
CA ALA A 186 -0.63 17.22 -4.07
C ALA A 186 -1.88 18.05 -3.75
N ARG A 187 -2.66 17.60 -2.76
CA ARG A 187 -3.85 18.30 -2.30
C ARG A 187 -3.53 19.56 -1.50
N GLU A 188 -2.58 19.50 -0.56
CA GLU A 188 -2.13 20.66 0.23
C GLU A 188 -1.60 21.78 -0.68
N ARG A 189 -0.90 21.41 -1.75
CA ARG A 189 -0.35 22.35 -2.73
C ARG A 189 -1.36 22.75 -3.82
N GLN A 190 -2.60 22.26 -3.76
CA GLN A 190 -3.65 22.52 -4.74
C GLN A 190 -3.20 22.26 -6.18
N LEU A 191 -2.53 21.12 -6.40
CA LEU A 191 -2.04 20.71 -7.70
C LEU A 191 -3.18 20.65 -8.72
N ASN A 192 -2.97 21.27 -9.89
CA ASN A 192 -3.92 21.31 -11.00
C ASN A 192 -3.17 21.09 -12.31
N LEU A 193 -3.90 20.82 -13.41
CA LEU A 193 -3.27 20.61 -14.72
C LEU A 193 -2.62 21.89 -15.29
N ASP A 194 -3.04 23.07 -14.85
CA ASP A 194 -2.41 24.33 -15.27
C ASP A 194 -0.97 24.43 -14.75
N HIS A 195 -0.68 23.92 -13.55
CA HIS A 195 0.67 23.85 -13.02
C HIS A 195 1.58 23.00 -13.93
N LEU A 196 1.06 21.89 -14.49
CA LEU A 196 1.78 21.09 -15.47
C LEU A 196 2.05 21.88 -16.75
N LYS A 197 1.04 22.58 -17.28
CA LYS A 197 1.16 23.38 -18.50
C LYS A 197 2.21 24.48 -18.37
N HIS A 198 2.28 25.11 -17.20
CA HIS A 198 3.23 26.21 -16.92
C HIS A 198 4.55 25.72 -16.29
N ARG A 199 4.76 24.40 -16.14
CA ARG A 199 5.96 23.78 -15.57
C ARG A 199 6.31 24.30 -14.16
N ASP A 200 5.32 24.42 -13.28
CA ASP A 200 5.55 24.84 -11.89
C ASP A 200 6.13 23.68 -11.04
N TRP A 201 7.43 23.43 -11.22
CA TRP A 201 8.16 22.37 -10.53
C TRP A 201 8.14 22.51 -9.01
N GLY A 202 8.02 23.73 -8.48
CA GLY A 202 7.92 23.97 -7.04
C GLY A 202 6.73 23.24 -6.42
N ILE A 203 5.61 23.15 -7.16
CA ILE A 203 4.39 22.44 -6.76
C ILE A 203 4.47 20.95 -7.14
N ILE A 204 4.89 20.65 -8.37
CA ILE A 204 4.80 19.30 -8.98
C ILE A 204 5.80 18.30 -8.42
N THR A 205 7.04 18.71 -8.15
CA THR A 205 8.15 17.76 -7.95
C THR A 205 7.91 16.78 -6.82
N LYS A 206 7.41 17.23 -5.65
CA LYS A 206 7.18 16.33 -4.51
C LYS A 206 6.05 15.32 -4.77
N PRO A 207 4.83 15.73 -5.17
CA PRO A 207 3.79 14.79 -5.60
C PRO A 207 4.28 13.78 -6.63
N LEU A 208 5.02 14.25 -7.66
CA LEU A 208 5.52 13.40 -8.72
C LEU A 208 6.48 12.35 -8.18
N ILE A 209 7.50 12.73 -7.40
CA ILE A 209 8.47 11.79 -6.81
C ILE A 209 7.75 10.73 -5.96
N TYR A 210 6.79 11.14 -5.13
CA TYR A 210 6.05 10.18 -4.32
C TYR A 210 5.16 9.26 -5.16
N SER A 211 4.53 9.74 -6.24
CA SER A 211 3.81 8.87 -7.18
C SER A 211 4.73 7.90 -7.93
N LEU A 212 5.93 8.34 -8.32
CA LEU A 212 6.95 7.48 -8.94
C LEU A 212 7.34 6.36 -7.97
N LEU A 213 7.67 6.70 -6.73
CA LEU A 213 8.05 5.72 -5.71
C LEU A 213 6.90 4.77 -5.38
N ALA A 214 5.67 5.26 -5.25
CA ALA A 214 4.48 4.43 -5.06
C ALA A 214 4.32 3.42 -6.20
N GLY A 215 4.50 3.87 -7.44
CA GLY A 215 4.42 3.01 -8.63
C GLY A 215 5.55 1.98 -8.70
N ILE A 216 6.78 2.34 -8.32
CA ILE A 216 7.91 1.40 -8.28
C ILE A 216 7.60 0.27 -7.31
N PHE A 217 7.26 0.58 -6.06
CA PHE A 217 6.99 -0.44 -5.04
C PHE A 217 5.73 -1.26 -5.34
N LEU A 218 4.70 -0.65 -5.96
CA LEU A 218 3.55 -1.40 -6.47
C LEU A 218 3.97 -2.37 -7.59
N GLY A 219 4.85 -1.95 -8.50
CA GLY A 219 5.42 -2.80 -9.55
C GLY A 219 6.25 -3.97 -8.99
N LEU A 220 7.12 -3.71 -8.01
CA LEU A 220 7.90 -4.75 -7.33
C LEU A 220 7.00 -5.78 -6.62
N TYR A 221 5.95 -5.31 -5.96
CA TYR A 221 4.94 -6.18 -5.36
C TYR A 221 4.23 -7.04 -6.41
N LEU A 222 3.85 -6.48 -7.57
CA LEU A 222 3.24 -7.23 -8.67
C LEU A 222 4.14 -8.33 -9.21
N LEU A 223 5.47 -8.17 -9.15
CA LEU A 223 6.44 -9.21 -9.54
C LEU A 223 6.71 -10.23 -8.43
N THR A 224 6.20 -10.00 -7.22
CA THR A 224 6.45 -10.84 -6.04
C THR A 224 5.37 -11.91 -5.85
N TRP A 225 4.10 -11.60 -6.17
CA TRP A 225 2.99 -12.47 -5.80
C TRP A 225 1.87 -12.51 -6.84
N LEU A 226 1.32 -13.72 -7.06
CA LEU A 226 0.20 -13.95 -7.97
C LEU A 226 -1.03 -13.11 -7.60
N GLY A 227 -1.39 -12.99 -6.32
CA GLY A 227 -2.59 -12.22 -5.93
C GLY A 227 -2.39 -10.70 -5.88
N ALA A 228 -1.30 -10.18 -6.45
CA ALA A 228 -0.94 -8.77 -6.32
C ALA A 228 -1.93 -7.75 -6.92
N LEU A 229 -2.91 -8.20 -7.72
CA LEU A 229 -4.03 -7.36 -8.16
C LEU A 229 -4.88 -6.81 -7.01
N LEU A 230 -4.77 -7.37 -5.79
CA LEU A 230 -5.45 -6.84 -4.60
C LEU A 230 -5.13 -5.37 -4.34
N PHE A 231 -3.85 -4.96 -4.37
CA PHE A 231 -3.50 -3.54 -4.13
C PHE A 231 -3.79 -2.64 -5.33
N VAL A 232 -3.76 -3.18 -6.55
CA VAL A 232 -4.26 -2.46 -7.73
C VAL A 232 -5.74 -2.14 -7.55
N PHE A 233 -6.55 -3.11 -7.10
CA PHE A 233 -7.96 -2.94 -6.81
C PHE A 233 -8.21 -1.95 -5.67
N ILE A 234 -7.45 -2.00 -4.57
CA ILE A 234 -7.55 -1.04 -3.45
C ILE A 234 -7.35 0.40 -3.94
N ILE A 235 -6.26 0.65 -4.69
CA ILE A 235 -5.93 1.98 -5.18
C ILE A 235 -6.96 2.44 -6.21
N PHE A 236 -7.38 1.55 -7.10
CA PHE A 236 -8.42 1.80 -8.10
C PHE A 236 -9.75 2.22 -7.45
N LEU A 237 -10.22 1.46 -6.46
CA LEU A 237 -11.45 1.74 -5.73
C LEU A 237 -11.35 3.07 -4.97
N TYR A 238 -10.21 3.33 -4.32
CA TYR A 238 -9.94 4.60 -3.67
C TYR A 238 -10.05 5.77 -4.65
N LEU A 239 -9.45 5.68 -5.84
CA LEU A 239 -9.53 6.75 -6.82
C LEU A 239 -10.97 7.01 -7.21
N ILE A 240 -11.76 5.99 -7.55
CA ILE A 240 -13.19 6.17 -7.89
C ILE A 240 -13.93 6.91 -6.76
N ILE A 241 -13.79 6.43 -5.53
CA ILE A 241 -14.45 7.03 -4.36
C ILE A 241 -14.00 8.48 -4.16
N GLN A 242 -12.70 8.75 -4.20
CA GLN A 242 -12.17 10.09 -3.92
C GLN A 242 -12.47 11.07 -5.05
N PHE A 243 -12.48 10.63 -6.31
CA PHE A 243 -12.95 11.43 -7.45
C PHE A 243 -14.43 11.82 -7.28
N ILE A 244 -15.29 10.88 -6.87
CA ILE A 244 -16.71 11.16 -6.57
C ILE A 244 -16.83 12.18 -5.45
N ILE A 245 -16.12 11.98 -4.34
CA ILE A 245 -16.14 12.88 -3.18
C ILE A 245 -15.72 14.29 -3.59
N ASP A 246 -14.60 14.43 -4.30
CA ASP A 246 -14.07 15.74 -4.68
C ASP A 246 -14.96 16.42 -5.72
N HIS A 247 -15.46 15.70 -6.72
CA HIS A 247 -16.38 16.30 -7.71
C HIS A 247 -17.69 16.77 -7.07
N VAL A 248 -18.33 15.94 -6.25
CA VAL A 248 -19.59 16.31 -5.57
C VAL A 248 -19.38 17.49 -4.62
N LYS A 249 -18.23 17.55 -3.94
CA LYS A 249 -17.83 18.69 -3.09
C LYS A 249 -17.29 19.87 -3.91
N GLN A 250 -17.36 19.85 -5.24
CA GLN A 250 -16.88 20.88 -6.17
C GLN A 250 -15.41 21.27 -5.95
N LYS A 251 -14.59 20.29 -5.57
CA LYS A 251 -13.13 20.41 -5.45
C LYS A 251 -12.45 19.95 -6.74
N SER A 252 -11.25 20.44 -7.00
CA SER A 252 -10.47 19.99 -8.16
C SER A 252 -10.07 18.53 -8.01
N THR A 253 -10.28 17.75 -9.07
CA THR A 253 -9.89 16.33 -9.17
C THR A 253 -8.53 16.12 -9.88
N ASP A 254 -7.90 17.21 -10.34
CA ASP A 254 -6.70 17.15 -11.18
C ASP A 254 -5.51 16.48 -10.49
N TYR A 255 -5.37 16.71 -9.19
CA TYR A 255 -4.27 16.14 -8.41
C TYR A 255 -4.37 14.60 -8.34
N LEU A 256 -5.58 14.05 -8.23
CA LEU A 256 -5.83 12.60 -8.26
C LEU A 256 -5.52 12.00 -9.62
N CYS A 257 -5.82 12.75 -10.69
CA CYS A 257 -5.49 12.35 -12.05
C CYS A 257 -3.97 12.16 -12.20
N LEU A 258 -3.17 13.17 -11.82
CA LEU A 258 -1.72 13.05 -11.92
C LEU A 258 -1.18 11.92 -11.05
N VAL A 259 -1.57 11.89 -9.77
CA VAL A 259 -1.06 10.92 -8.81
C VAL A 259 -1.41 9.49 -9.23
N GLY A 260 -2.66 9.24 -9.59
CA GLY A 260 -3.13 7.91 -10.03
C GLY A 260 -2.48 7.47 -11.33
N THR A 261 -2.47 8.33 -12.36
CA THR A 261 -1.89 8.00 -13.67
C THR A 261 -0.40 7.71 -13.57
N VAL A 262 0.38 8.54 -12.86
CA VAL A 262 1.82 8.30 -12.69
C VAL A 262 2.08 7.01 -11.92
N THR A 263 1.34 6.76 -10.83
CA THR A 263 1.52 5.55 -10.01
C THR A 263 1.30 4.29 -10.84
N PHE A 264 0.19 4.19 -11.58
CA PHE A 264 -0.09 3.02 -12.40
C PHE A 264 0.79 2.92 -13.65
N LEU A 265 1.20 4.05 -14.24
CA LEU A 265 2.12 4.05 -15.38
C LEU A 265 3.45 3.43 -14.98
N ILE A 266 4.01 3.86 -13.84
CA ILE A 266 5.28 3.34 -13.37
C ILE A 266 5.16 1.89 -12.93
N ALA A 267 4.07 1.51 -12.25
CA ALA A 267 3.82 0.10 -11.92
C ALA A 267 3.76 -0.77 -13.19
N LEU A 268 3.11 -0.29 -14.25
CA LEU A 268 3.08 -0.98 -15.55
C LEU A 268 4.46 -1.06 -16.19
N ILE A 269 5.26 0.00 -16.15
CA ILE A 269 6.63 0.01 -16.71
C ILE A 269 7.54 -0.97 -15.97
N VAL A 270 7.43 -1.07 -14.65
CA VAL A 270 8.20 -2.03 -13.85
C VAL A 270 7.75 -3.47 -14.11
N PHE A 271 6.44 -3.70 -14.25
CA PHE A 271 5.86 -5.03 -14.36
C PHE A 271 5.91 -5.62 -15.78
N ALA A 272 5.57 -4.84 -16.80
CA ALA A 272 5.34 -5.31 -18.17
C ALA A 272 6.55 -6.00 -18.85
N PRO A 273 7.81 -5.56 -18.65
CA PRO A 273 8.96 -6.20 -19.31
C PRO A 273 9.18 -7.64 -18.86
N LEU A 274 8.78 -7.97 -17.64
CA LEU A 274 9.03 -9.27 -17.00
C LEU A 274 7.81 -10.19 -17.03
N PHE A 275 6.64 -9.68 -17.40
CA PHE A 275 5.38 -10.37 -17.21
C PHE A 275 4.39 -10.14 -18.35
N GLN A 276 3.96 -11.22 -19.02
CA GLN A 276 3.11 -11.15 -20.22
C GLN A 276 1.70 -11.73 -20.04
N GLN A 277 1.27 -12.06 -18.81
CA GLN A 277 -0.11 -12.54 -18.64
C GLN A 277 -1.12 -11.42 -18.89
N LYS A 278 -2.03 -11.69 -19.85
CA LYS A 278 -3.02 -10.73 -20.33
C LYS A 278 -3.87 -10.11 -19.20
N VAL A 279 -4.30 -10.92 -18.23
CA VAL A 279 -5.16 -10.46 -17.12
C VAL A 279 -4.51 -9.31 -16.33
N TYR A 280 -3.22 -9.41 -16.00
CA TYR A 280 -2.52 -8.38 -15.21
C TYR A 280 -2.28 -7.12 -16.03
N LEU A 281 -1.81 -7.28 -17.28
CA LEU A 281 -1.58 -6.17 -18.18
C LEU A 281 -2.87 -5.39 -18.45
N THR A 282 -3.96 -6.10 -18.77
CA THR A 282 -5.28 -5.45 -18.97
C THR A 282 -5.74 -4.74 -17.70
N SER A 283 -5.61 -5.38 -16.53
CA SER A 283 -6.01 -4.75 -15.25
C SER A 283 -5.22 -3.46 -14.97
N LEU A 284 -3.91 -3.46 -15.23
CA LEU A 284 -3.06 -2.29 -15.06
C LEU A 284 -3.36 -1.19 -16.09
N ILE A 285 -3.65 -1.56 -17.35
CA ILE A 285 -4.05 -0.60 -18.38
C ILE A 285 -5.39 0.05 -18.00
N ILE A 286 -6.38 -0.74 -17.57
CA ILE A 286 -7.65 -0.21 -17.06
C ILE A 286 -7.41 0.74 -15.88
N ALA A 287 -6.59 0.33 -14.92
CA ALA A 287 -6.25 1.15 -13.75
C ALA A 287 -5.51 2.44 -14.11
N LEU A 288 -4.63 2.41 -15.12
CA LEU A 288 -3.91 3.57 -15.66
C LEU A 288 -4.85 4.57 -16.36
N LEU A 289 -5.76 4.08 -17.20
CA LEU A 289 -6.68 4.92 -17.98
C LEU A 289 -7.79 5.52 -17.10
N THR A 290 -8.17 4.84 -16.03
CA THR A 290 -9.28 5.25 -15.16
C THR A 290 -9.13 6.66 -14.59
N PRO A 291 -8.04 7.06 -13.91
CA PRO A 291 -7.88 8.44 -13.43
C PRO A 291 -8.01 9.50 -14.54
N ILE A 292 -7.59 9.18 -15.77
CA ILE A 292 -7.72 10.07 -16.94
C ILE A 292 -9.19 10.21 -17.33
N VAL A 293 -9.91 9.09 -17.45
CA VAL A 293 -11.34 9.06 -17.77
C VAL A 293 -12.15 9.78 -16.68
N LEU A 294 -11.90 9.48 -15.41
CA LEU A 294 -12.57 10.09 -14.26
C LEU A 294 -12.38 11.62 -14.25
N SER A 295 -11.16 12.09 -14.51
CA SER A 295 -10.84 13.51 -14.59
C SER A 295 -11.50 14.20 -15.79
N THR A 296 -11.52 13.53 -16.94
CA THR A 296 -12.14 14.04 -18.17
C THR A 296 -13.65 14.19 -18.01
N VAL A 297 -14.34 13.17 -17.51
CA VAL A 297 -15.80 13.21 -17.25
C VAL A 297 -16.14 14.29 -16.22
N SER A 298 -15.33 14.43 -15.17
CA SER A 298 -15.50 15.47 -14.14
C SER A 298 -15.44 16.87 -14.76
N ARG A 299 -14.45 17.10 -15.64
CA ARG A 299 -14.28 18.37 -16.37
C ARG A 299 -15.41 18.64 -17.36
N LEU A 300 -15.87 17.63 -18.10
CA LEU A 300 -16.98 17.77 -19.05
C LEU A 300 -18.27 18.21 -18.33
N ILE A 301 -18.65 17.52 -17.26
CA ILE A 301 -19.83 17.85 -16.45
C ILE A 301 -19.73 19.26 -15.86
N THR A 302 -18.54 19.62 -15.37
CA THR A 302 -18.28 20.97 -14.83
C THR A 302 -18.36 22.04 -15.92
N SER A 303 -17.78 21.79 -17.11
CA SER A 303 -17.82 22.74 -18.23
C SER A 303 -19.22 22.97 -18.79
N GLN A 304 -20.06 21.94 -18.75
CA GLN A 304 -21.46 22.01 -19.18
C GLN A 304 -22.39 22.53 -18.07
N LYS A 305 -21.86 22.90 -16.90
CA LYS A 305 -22.61 23.39 -15.73
C LYS A 305 -23.73 22.43 -15.29
N LEU A 306 -23.53 21.13 -15.47
CA LEU A 306 -24.49 20.11 -15.06
C LEU A 306 -24.47 19.92 -13.54
N LYS A 307 -25.54 19.35 -12.97
CA LYS A 307 -25.63 19.05 -11.53
C LYS A 307 -24.52 18.05 -11.14
N PRO A 308 -23.80 18.25 -10.01
CA PRO A 308 -22.74 17.33 -9.57
C PRO A 308 -23.19 15.88 -9.36
N ALA A 309 -24.49 15.65 -9.11
CA ALA A 309 -25.09 14.32 -8.97
C ALA A 309 -25.05 13.48 -10.26
N TYR A 310 -24.89 14.10 -11.44
CA TYR A 310 -24.73 13.36 -12.70
C TYR A 310 -23.39 12.64 -12.78
N TYR A 311 -22.36 13.10 -12.06
CA TYR A 311 -21.04 12.48 -12.12
C TYR A 311 -21.04 11.02 -11.63
N PRO A 312 -21.53 10.68 -10.42
CA PRO A 312 -21.68 9.28 -10.01
C PRO A 312 -22.49 8.42 -11.00
N LEU A 313 -23.58 8.96 -11.56
CA LEU A 313 -24.42 8.25 -12.53
C LEU A 313 -23.67 7.96 -13.84
N SER A 314 -22.92 8.95 -14.35
CA SER A 314 -22.07 8.77 -15.53
C SER A 314 -20.98 7.72 -15.28
N LEU A 315 -20.38 7.69 -14.10
CA LEU A 315 -19.37 6.67 -13.75
C LEU A 315 -19.98 5.27 -13.71
N MET A 316 -21.18 5.12 -13.15
CA MET A 316 -21.90 3.85 -13.14
C MET A 316 -22.21 3.39 -14.58
N GLY A 317 -22.72 4.29 -15.42
CA GLY A 317 -22.99 4.00 -16.83
C GLY A 317 -21.73 3.59 -17.60
N LEU A 318 -20.62 4.31 -17.42
CA LEU A 318 -19.33 3.97 -18.05
C LEU A 318 -18.77 2.64 -17.55
N GLY A 319 -18.92 2.34 -16.26
CA GLY A 319 -18.52 1.05 -15.69
C GLY A 319 -19.30 -0.11 -16.30
N LEU A 320 -20.63 -0.01 -16.38
CA LEU A 320 -21.48 -1.01 -17.00
C LEU A 320 -21.19 -1.17 -18.50
N ALA A 321 -21.00 -0.07 -19.22
CA ALA A 321 -20.62 -0.10 -20.63
C ALA A 321 -19.25 -0.77 -20.83
N GLY A 322 -18.26 -0.46 -19.98
CA GLY A 322 -16.94 -1.10 -20.00
C GLY A 322 -17.01 -2.61 -19.78
N LEU A 323 -17.82 -3.05 -18.81
CA LEU A 323 -18.07 -4.48 -18.57
C LEU A 323 -18.75 -5.15 -19.76
N ALA A 324 -19.76 -4.51 -20.36
CA ALA A 324 -20.44 -5.03 -21.55
C ALA A 324 -19.47 -5.14 -22.74
N ILE A 325 -18.64 -4.13 -22.97
CA ILE A 325 -17.61 -4.14 -24.03
C ILE A 325 -16.63 -5.31 -23.80
N LEU A 326 -16.14 -5.49 -22.57
CA LEU A 326 -15.25 -6.62 -22.25
C LEU A 326 -15.93 -7.96 -22.44
N TYR A 327 -17.21 -8.08 -22.06
CA TYR A 327 -18.00 -9.28 -22.28
C TYR A 327 -18.11 -9.64 -23.76
N PHE A 328 -18.35 -8.66 -24.64
CA PHE A 328 -18.48 -8.92 -26.08
C PHE A 328 -17.15 -9.11 -26.82
N ILE A 329 -16.09 -8.37 -26.43
CA ILE A 329 -14.79 -8.46 -27.10
C ILE A 329 -14.00 -9.69 -26.63
N SER A 330 -14.00 -9.97 -25.33
CA SER A 330 -13.22 -11.07 -24.75
C SER A 330 -13.91 -11.65 -23.51
N PRO A 331 -14.94 -12.50 -23.71
CA PRO A 331 -15.65 -13.15 -22.59
C PRO A 331 -14.70 -13.92 -21.67
N SER A 332 -13.67 -14.57 -22.22
CA SER A 332 -12.68 -15.36 -21.48
C SER A 332 -11.78 -14.49 -20.59
N LEU A 333 -11.44 -13.27 -21.01
CA LEU A 333 -10.69 -12.34 -20.19
C LEU A 333 -11.53 -11.83 -19.03
N LEU A 334 -12.81 -11.51 -19.29
CA LEU A 334 -13.74 -11.10 -18.25
C LEU A 334 -13.96 -12.22 -17.22
N SER A 335 -14.19 -13.46 -17.67
CA SER A 335 -14.33 -14.60 -16.74
C SER A 335 -13.05 -14.79 -15.93
N SER A 336 -11.87 -14.73 -16.55
CA SER A 336 -10.59 -14.83 -15.85
C SER A 336 -10.40 -13.72 -14.80
N MET A 337 -10.85 -12.49 -15.09
CA MET A 337 -10.80 -11.37 -14.12
C MET A 337 -11.78 -11.59 -12.97
N LEU A 338 -13.01 -12.04 -13.25
CA LEU A 338 -14.01 -12.35 -12.23
C LEU A 338 -13.58 -13.52 -11.34
N GLU A 339 -12.97 -14.55 -11.92
CA GLU A 339 -12.41 -15.69 -11.18
C GLU A 339 -11.29 -15.28 -10.23
N ARG A 340 -10.57 -14.17 -10.47
CA ARG A 340 -9.60 -13.66 -9.47
C ARG A 340 -10.26 -13.20 -8.18
N PHE A 341 -11.52 -12.78 -8.21
CA PHE A 341 -12.28 -12.50 -6.98
C PHE A 341 -12.69 -13.78 -6.25
N SER A 342 -12.81 -14.91 -6.95
CA SER A 342 -13.06 -16.22 -6.31
C SER A 342 -11.87 -16.70 -5.47
N VAL A 343 -10.66 -16.15 -5.69
CA VAL A 343 -9.52 -16.39 -4.81
C VAL A 343 -9.82 -15.90 -3.39
N ILE A 344 -10.69 -14.89 -3.23
CA ILE A 344 -11.09 -14.36 -1.93
C ILE A 344 -12.25 -15.19 -1.34
N MET A 345 -12.99 -15.96 -2.14
CA MET A 345 -14.09 -16.83 -1.67
C MET A 345 -13.79 -18.30 -2.02
N PRO A 346 -12.91 -18.99 -1.26
CA PRO A 346 -12.56 -20.37 -1.55
C PRO A 346 -13.77 -21.29 -1.42
N VAL A 347 -13.88 -22.23 -2.37
CA VAL A 347 -14.93 -23.26 -2.41
C VAL A 347 -14.31 -24.64 -2.59
N GLY A 348 -15.02 -25.67 -2.13
CA GLY A 348 -14.64 -27.08 -2.31
C GLY A 348 -13.34 -27.45 -1.58
N ALA A 349 -12.50 -28.26 -2.23
CA ALA A 349 -11.27 -28.80 -1.64
C ALA A 349 -10.27 -27.73 -1.15
N ARG A 350 -10.37 -26.46 -1.58
CA ARG A 350 -9.51 -25.39 -1.07
C ARG A 350 -9.76 -25.08 0.41
N LEU A 351 -10.95 -25.39 0.94
CA LEU A 351 -11.26 -25.20 2.35
C LEU A 351 -10.56 -26.21 3.28
N THR A 352 -9.93 -27.27 2.75
CA THR A 352 -9.08 -28.16 3.56
C THR A 352 -7.71 -27.54 3.86
N ILE A 353 -7.37 -26.43 3.19
CA ILE A 353 -6.14 -25.68 3.45
C ILE A 353 -6.43 -24.71 4.59
N LEU A 354 -5.73 -24.88 5.71
CA LEU A 354 -5.90 -24.05 6.93
C LEU A 354 -5.84 -22.54 6.65
N GLU A 355 -5.02 -22.12 5.69
CA GLU A 355 -4.85 -20.71 5.32
C GLU A 355 -6.05 -20.11 4.56
N ALA A 356 -6.84 -20.96 3.92
CA ALA A 356 -7.99 -20.60 3.12
C ALA A 356 -9.30 -20.62 3.91
N GLU A 357 -9.27 -21.02 5.18
CA GLU A 357 -10.45 -21.00 6.04
C GLU A 357 -10.96 -19.56 6.25
N PRO A 358 -12.29 -19.36 6.34
CA PRO A 358 -12.86 -18.08 6.73
C PRO A 358 -12.41 -17.68 8.12
N PHE A 359 -12.00 -16.43 8.29
CA PHE A 359 -11.29 -15.98 9.49
C PHE A 359 -12.13 -15.96 10.77
N LEU A 360 -13.44 -15.73 10.65
CA LEU A 360 -14.38 -15.77 11.78
C LEU A 360 -15.14 -17.09 11.90
N PHE A 361 -14.91 -18.04 10.99
CA PHE A 361 -15.55 -19.36 11.02
C PHE A 361 -14.51 -20.49 10.92
N PRO A 362 -13.48 -20.52 11.80
CA PRO A 362 -12.49 -21.59 11.79
C PRO A 362 -13.18 -22.94 11.97
N GLY A 363 -12.89 -23.91 11.10
CA GLY A 363 -13.57 -25.21 11.11
C GLY A 363 -15.09 -25.17 10.89
N GLY A 364 -15.66 -24.02 10.47
CA GLY A 364 -17.09 -23.84 10.21
C GLY A 364 -17.88 -23.14 11.32
N ASP A 365 -17.33 -23.03 12.53
CA ASP A 365 -18.01 -22.44 13.69
C ASP A 365 -17.59 -20.99 13.92
N PHE A 366 -18.57 -20.12 14.21
CA PHE A 366 -18.29 -18.72 14.49
C PHE A 366 -17.40 -18.56 15.74
N SER A 367 -16.25 -17.90 15.59
CA SER A 367 -15.31 -17.70 16.69
C SER A 367 -14.41 -16.47 16.49
N PHE A 368 -14.16 -15.76 17.59
CA PHE A 368 -13.15 -14.69 17.64
C PHE A 368 -11.74 -15.20 17.98
N LEU A 369 -11.54 -16.51 18.15
CA LEU A 369 -10.25 -17.08 18.55
C LEU A 369 -9.12 -16.68 17.59
N ILE A 370 -9.34 -16.83 16.27
CA ILE A 370 -8.32 -16.49 15.28
C ILE A 370 -8.05 -14.98 15.26
N ALA A 371 -9.08 -14.15 15.45
CA ALA A 371 -8.93 -12.70 15.59
C ALA A 371 -8.07 -12.34 16.82
N TRP A 372 -8.33 -12.99 17.96
CA TRP A 372 -7.55 -12.79 19.18
C TRP A 372 -6.10 -13.23 19.02
N LEU A 373 -5.86 -14.41 18.43
CA LEU A 373 -4.49 -14.92 18.20
C LEU A 373 -3.68 -14.07 17.23
N ASN A 374 -4.33 -13.38 16.30
CA ASN A 374 -3.65 -12.52 15.33
C ASN A 374 -3.41 -11.10 15.83
N PHE A 375 -4.35 -10.53 16.56
CA PHE A 375 -4.39 -9.08 16.79
C PHE A 375 -4.67 -8.71 18.25
N ALA A 376 -4.97 -9.69 19.10
CA ALA A 376 -5.39 -9.51 20.49
C ALA A 376 -6.49 -8.43 20.62
N THR A 377 -6.33 -7.50 21.57
CA THR A 377 -7.25 -6.37 21.77
C THR A 377 -7.25 -5.38 20.61
N GLY A 378 -6.18 -5.32 19.82
CA GLY A 378 -6.06 -4.42 18.67
C GLY A 378 -7.14 -4.65 17.61
N PHE A 379 -7.62 -5.89 17.44
CA PHE A 379 -8.73 -6.18 16.53
C PHE A 379 -9.95 -5.32 16.84
N PHE A 380 -10.43 -5.38 18.08
CA PHE A 380 -11.64 -4.67 18.51
C PHE A 380 -11.45 -3.15 18.53
N LEU A 381 -10.30 -2.68 19.01
CA LEU A 381 -9.98 -1.24 19.04
C LEU A 381 -9.90 -0.64 17.64
N SER A 382 -9.44 -1.43 16.65
CA SER A 382 -9.36 -0.98 15.26
C SER A 382 -10.72 -0.61 14.68
N PHE A 383 -11.80 -1.33 15.03
CA PHE A 383 -13.16 -1.01 14.56
C PHE A 383 -13.70 0.30 15.14
N VAL A 384 -13.45 0.54 16.44
CA VAL A 384 -13.82 1.80 17.09
C VAL A 384 -13.09 2.96 16.41
N SER A 385 -11.78 2.82 16.22
CA SER A 385 -10.97 3.77 15.49
C SER A 385 -11.48 4.02 14.07
N LEU A 386 -11.85 2.96 13.35
CA LEU A 386 -12.31 3.03 11.97
C LEU A 386 -13.64 3.78 11.88
N GLY A 387 -14.58 3.53 12.79
CA GLY A 387 -15.84 4.27 12.89
C GLY A 387 -15.62 5.77 13.13
N ILE A 388 -14.73 6.12 14.07
CA ILE A 388 -14.33 7.50 14.35
C ILE A 388 -13.72 8.15 13.10
N LEU A 389 -12.81 7.44 12.42
CA LEU A 389 -12.13 7.95 11.23
C LEU A 389 -13.11 8.20 10.07
N ILE A 390 -14.04 7.26 9.82
CA ILE A 390 -15.10 7.40 8.82
C ILE A 390 -15.94 8.66 9.10
N TYR A 391 -16.35 8.85 10.36
CA TYR A 391 -17.12 10.03 10.75
C TYR A 391 -16.36 11.33 10.46
N PHE A 392 -15.08 11.42 10.84
CA PHE A 392 -14.27 12.61 10.58
C PHE A 392 -14.04 12.84 9.08
N VAL A 393 -13.78 11.79 8.30
CA VAL A 393 -13.59 11.91 6.85
C VAL A 393 -14.87 12.36 6.14
N ILE A 394 -16.04 11.89 6.55
CA ILE A 394 -17.31 12.38 5.99
C ILE A 394 -17.45 13.89 6.23
N LYS A 395 -17.14 14.35 7.46
CA LYS A 395 -17.24 15.78 7.85
C LYS A 395 -16.17 16.67 7.23
N GLN A 396 -14.90 16.29 7.30
CA GLN A 396 -13.74 17.14 6.93
C GLN A 396 -13.28 16.89 5.48
N GLY A 397 -13.53 15.69 4.96
CA GLY A 397 -13.25 15.29 3.59
C GLY A 397 -11.77 15.23 3.27
N GLU A 398 -10.95 14.54 4.07
CA GLU A 398 -9.49 14.39 3.89
C GLU A 398 -9.14 13.21 2.97
N ALA A 399 -8.50 13.48 1.83
CA ALA A 399 -8.29 12.47 0.77
C ALA A 399 -7.33 11.35 1.18
N ASP A 400 -6.26 11.71 1.89
CA ASP A 400 -5.26 10.78 2.41
C ASP A 400 -5.85 9.83 3.46
N ARG A 401 -6.76 10.31 4.31
CA ARG A 401 -7.50 9.46 5.25
C ARG A 401 -8.57 8.62 4.55
N THR A 402 -9.22 9.11 3.49
CA THR A 402 -10.10 8.28 2.64
C THR A 402 -9.34 7.07 2.08
N LEU A 403 -8.12 7.28 1.57
CA LEU A 403 -7.26 6.18 1.10
C LEU A 403 -7.01 5.14 2.19
N PHE A 404 -6.67 5.58 3.39
CA PHE A 404 -6.44 4.67 4.52
C PHE A 404 -7.69 3.89 4.93
N ILE A 405 -8.88 4.51 4.90
CA ILE A 405 -10.16 3.83 5.17
C ILE A 405 -10.42 2.76 4.10
N VAL A 406 -10.32 3.12 2.81
CA VAL A 406 -10.59 2.17 1.71
C VAL A 406 -9.62 1.00 1.78
N TRP A 407 -8.33 1.27 2.01
CA TRP A 407 -7.33 0.22 2.22
C TRP A 407 -7.70 -0.70 3.39
N SER A 408 -8.07 -0.13 4.54
CA SER A 408 -8.42 -0.91 5.74
C SER A 408 -9.67 -1.76 5.53
N LEU A 409 -10.71 -1.22 4.88
CA LEU A 409 -11.96 -1.95 4.64
C LEU A 409 -11.78 -3.10 3.63
N VAL A 410 -11.01 -2.88 2.56
CA VAL A 410 -10.79 -3.94 1.55
C VAL A 410 -9.91 -5.05 2.11
N ILE A 411 -8.84 -4.72 2.85
CA ILE A 411 -7.99 -5.74 3.49
C ILE A 411 -8.74 -6.46 4.60
N LEU A 412 -9.59 -5.76 5.37
CA LEU A 412 -10.49 -6.40 6.32
C LEU A 412 -11.42 -7.39 5.61
N ALA A 413 -12.06 -6.99 4.51
CA ALA A 413 -12.93 -7.88 3.75
C ALA A 413 -12.17 -9.12 3.25
N ALA A 414 -10.98 -8.95 2.68
CA ALA A 414 -10.12 -10.06 2.28
C ALA A 414 -9.76 -10.98 3.46
N THR A 415 -9.43 -10.38 4.61
CA THR A 415 -9.10 -11.12 5.85
C THR A 415 -10.29 -11.90 6.36
N LEU A 416 -11.50 -11.31 6.38
CA LEU A 416 -12.71 -12.01 6.80
C LEU A 416 -13.00 -13.22 5.91
N SER A 417 -12.70 -13.13 4.61
CA SER A 417 -12.90 -14.23 3.69
C SER A 417 -11.84 -15.33 3.77
N MET A 418 -10.57 -14.98 3.98
CA MET A 418 -9.51 -15.97 4.21
C MET A 418 -8.52 -15.52 5.27
N ARG A 419 -8.22 -16.42 6.20
CA ARG A 419 -7.26 -16.20 7.27
C ARG A 419 -5.88 -15.75 6.78
N ARG A 420 -5.40 -16.25 5.64
CA ARG A 420 -4.10 -15.85 5.07
C ARG A 420 -3.92 -14.34 5.02
N PHE A 421 -4.95 -13.56 4.70
CA PHE A 421 -4.80 -12.11 4.51
C PHE A 421 -4.58 -11.31 5.81
N ALA A 422 -4.66 -11.97 6.97
CA ALA A 422 -4.39 -11.35 8.26
C ALA A 422 -2.96 -10.74 8.35
N TYR A 423 -1.98 -11.27 7.61
CA TYR A 423 -0.62 -10.67 7.59
C TYR A 423 -0.59 -9.26 6.97
N TYR A 424 -1.48 -8.95 6.02
CA TYR A 424 -1.65 -7.58 5.52
C TYR A 424 -2.39 -6.71 6.55
N PHE A 425 -3.47 -7.25 7.13
CA PHE A 425 -4.34 -6.49 8.02
C PHE A 425 -3.64 -6.07 9.32
N ALA A 426 -2.60 -6.77 9.76
CA ALA A 426 -1.77 -6.40 10.90
C ALA A 426 -1.30 -4.93 10.84
N ILE A 427 -0.93 -4.45 9.64
CA ILE A 427 -0.50 -3.07 9.41
C ILE A 427 -1.64 -2.08 9.67
N ASN A 428 -2.82 -2.35 9.11
CA ASN A 428 -4.01 -1.51 9.29
C ASN A 428 -4.46 -1.50 10.76
N VAL A 429 -4.48 -2.65 11.42
CA VAL A 429 -4.83 -2.80 12.84
C VAL A 429 -3.87 -2.01 13.72
N ALA A 430 -2.56 -2.10 13.48
CA ALA A 430 -1.55 -1.36 14.25
C ALA A 430 -1.72 0.17 14.09
N LEU A 431 -1.99 0.64 12.87
CA LEU A 431 -2.23 2.06 12.59
C LEU A 431 -3.53 2.59 13.23
N LEU A 432 -4.63 1.85 13.09
CA LEU A 432 -5.93 2.20 13.69
C LEU A 432 -5.86 2.18 15.22
N THR A 433 -5.28 1.13 15.79
CA THR A 433 -5.12 1.01 17.24
C THR A 433 -4.17 2.07 17.79
N GLY A 434 -3.09 2.40 17.07
CA GLY A 434 -2.20 3.50 17.42
C GLY A 434 -2.90 4.86 17.40
N TYR A 435 -3.78 5.10 16.43
CA TYR A 435 -4.60 6.32 16.38
C TYR A 435 -5.57 6.39 17.57
N PHE A 436 -6.30 5.31 17.85
CA PHE A 436 -7.21 5.26 18.99
C PHE A 436 -6.48 5.45 20.33
N SER A 437 -5.34 4.78 20.52
CA SER A 437 -4.50 4.92 21.71
C SER A 437 -4.08 6.37 21.93
N TRP A 438 -3.72 7.08 20.85
CA TRP A 438 -3.41 8.49 20.92
C TRP A 438 -4.61 9.37 21.27
N LEU A 439 -5.80 9.08 20.75
CA LEU A 439 -7.02 9.80 21.13
C LEU A 439 -7.31 9.67 22.63
N VAL A 440 -7.12 8.48 23.19
CA VAL A 440 -7.25 8.23 24.64
C VAL A 440 -6.20 9.04 25.43
N LEU A 441 -4.95 9.07 24.97
CA LEU A 441 -3.91 9.88 25.61
C LEU A 441 -4.22 11.39 25.54
N GLN A 442 -4.74 11.87 24.41
CA GLN A 442 -5.19 13.26 24.28
C GLN A 442 -6.33 13.59 25.24
N PHE A 443 -7.29 12.68 25.38
CA PHE A 443 -8.37 12.81 26.36
C PHE A 443 -7.84 12.86 27.80
N ALA A 444 -6.81 12.08 28.11
CA ALA A 444 -6.11 12.10 29.40
C ALA A 444 -5.20 13.33 29.62
N GLY A 445 -5.13 14.27 28.67
CA GLY A 445 -4.42 15.54 28.81
C GLY A 445 -3.04 15.61 28.15
N PHE A 446 -2.60 14.58 27.43
CA PHE A 446 -1.35 14.63 26.67
C PHE A 446 -1.53 15.50 25.42
N LYS A 447 -0.77 16.60 25.33
CA LYS A 447 -0.78 17.49 24.16
C LYS A 447 0.50 17.33 23.35
N GLU A 448 0.37 17.33 22.02
CA GLU A 448 1.53 17.47 21.15
C GLU A 448 2.01 18.92 21.21
N THR A 449 3.28 19.13 21.56
CA THR A 449 3.96 20.42 21.30
C THR A 449 4.01 20.61 19.79
N ALA A 450 3.20 21.53 19.28
CA ALA A 450 3.01 21.77 17.86
C ALA A 450 4.37 21.90 17.13
N ALA A 451 4.58 21.05 16.12
CA ALA A 451 5.60 21.31 15.12
C ALA A 451 5.10 22.44 14.22
N GLU A 452 5.96 23.43 13.97
CA GLU A 452 5.64 24.58 13.13
C GLU A 452 4.99 24.15 11.80
N PRO A 453 3.89 24.78 11.39
CA PRO A 453 3.31 24.53 10.08
C PRO A 453 4.37 24.85 9.01
N VAL A 454 4.51 23.96 8.03
CA VAL A 454 5.39 24.16 6.87
C VAL A 454 5.00 25.49 6.21
N GLN A 455 5.83 26.51 6.43
CA GLN A 455 5.62 27.83 5.85
C GLN A 455 5.68 27.70 4.34
N ILE A 456 4.54 27.92 3.69
CA ILE A 456 4.49 28.13 2.24
C ILE A 456 5.33 29.40 1.98
N PRO A 457 6.37 29.36 1.13
CA PRO A 457 7.21 30.53 0.91
C PRO A 457 6.35 31.73 0.50
N GLU A 458 6.43 32.83 1.23
CA GLU A 458 5.60 34.04 1.03
C GLU A 458 5.66 34.60 -0.41
N LYS A 459 6.72 34.28 -1.15
CA LYS A 459 6.86 34.59 -2.58
C LYS A 459 5.73 33.98 -3.44
N MET A 460 5.09 32.88 -3.05
CA MET A 460 3.93 32.32 -3.76
C MET A 460 2.62 33.07 -3.45
N LYS A 461 2.40 33.53 -2.21
CA LYS A 461 1.21 34.34 -1.87
C LYS A 461 1.19 35.69 -2.60
N LYS A 462 2.37 36.32 -2.76
CA LYS A 462 2.48 37.60 -3.49
C LYS A 462 2.18 37.45 -4.99
N LYS A 463 2.64 36.37 -5.65
CA LYS A 463 2.32 36.12 -7.07
C LYS A 463 0.83 35.91 -7.33
N THR A 464 0.10 35.25 -6.43
CA THR A 464 -1.35 35.03 -6.57
C THR A 464 -2.16 36.32 -6.34
N LYS A 465 -1.74 37.18 -5.39
CA LYS A 465 -2.36 38.50 -5.20
C LYS A 465 -2.09 39.47 -6.37
N GLN A 466 -0.86 39.48 -6.91
CA GLN A 466 -0.51 40.35 -8.06
C GLN A 466 -1.22 39.92 -9.36
N LYS A 467 -1.46 38.62 -9.55
CA LYS A 467 -2.22 38.10 -10.71
C LYS A 467 -3.73 38.37 -10.60
N LYS A 468 -4.27 38.50 -9.38
CA LYS A 468 -5.66 38.94 -9.14
C LYS A 468 -5.85 40.45 -9.31
N SER A 469 -4.89 41.30 -8.90
CA SER A 469 -5.04 42.76 -9.07
C SER A 469 -4.87 43.21 -10.52
N ARG A 470 -4.09 42.48 -11.35
CA ARG A 470 -3.92 42.80 -12.78
C ARG A 470 -5.10 42.39 -13.69
N LYS A 471 -6.06 41.59 -13.20
CA LYS A 471 -7.23 41.13 -13.98
C LYS A 471 -8.53 41.88 -13.65
N GLY A 472 -8.50 42.90 -12.79
CA GLY A 472 -9.69 43.62 -12.32
C GLY A 472 -9.81 45.08 -12.78
N GLY A 473 -9.01 45.54 -13.75
CA GLY A 473 -9.05 46.92 -14.24
C GLY A 473 -9.55 47.01 -15.67
N PHE A 474 -10.87 46.92 -15.87
CA PHE A 474 -11.53 47.42 -17.07
C PHE A 474 -12.68 48.31 -16.60
N ASN A 475 -12.38 49.60 -16.43
CA ASN A 475 -13.39 50.62 -16.17
C ASN A 475 -14.12 50.92 -17.48
N LEU A 476 -15.42 50.65 -17.51
CA LEU A 476 -16.36 51.19 -18.50
C LEU A 476 -16.64 52.64 -18.12
N THR A 477 -16.05 53.59 -18.85
CA THR A 477 -16.49 54.99 -18.85
C THR A 477 -17.55 55.17 -19.92
N GLY A 478 -18.79 55.38 -19.50
CA GLY A 478 -19.92 55.74 -20.35
C GLY A 478 -20.57 57.04 -19.89
N SER A 479 -20.52 58.03 -20.81
CA SER A 479 -21.56 59.04 -21.08
C SER A 479 -21.55 60.41 -20.40
N ARG A 480 -21.71 61.40 -21.29
CA ARG A 480 -22.30 62.76 -21.18
C ARG A 480 -21.42 63.91 -20.72
N ALA A 481 -20.94 64.67 -21.71
CA ALA A 481 -20.78 66.12 -21.62
C ALA A 481 -21.89 66.79 -22.45
N ASN A 482 -22.68 67.63 -21.78
CA ASN A 482 -23.47 68.70 -22.36
C ASN A 482 -22.80 70.01 -21.94
N MET A 483 -22.80 70.99 -22.86
CA MET A 483 -22.22 72.34 -22.81
C MET A 483 -20.70 72.46 -22.91
#